data_AF-A0A847LDK6-F1
#
_entry.id   AF-A0A847LDK6-F1
#
_cell.length_a   1.000
_cell.length_b   1.000
_cell.length_c   1.000
_cell.angle_alpha   90.00
_cell.angle_beta   90.00
_cell.angle_gamma   90.00
#
_symmetry.space_group_name_H-M   'P 1'
#
loop_
_entity.id
_entity.type
_entity.pdbx_description
1 polymer ?
#
loop_
_entity_poly.entity_id
_entity_poly.type
_entity_poly.pdbx_seq_one_letter_code
_entity_poly.pdbx_strand_id
1 'polypeptide(L)'
;MLELELKILLLTLVYFTGWFLFEKVFSAAWERFVPAPAGTSPTPRPRVPALASVTPLDQTWRYIRGLKSPDWRIRRISCIQLGEKRGTAVVQALIEALADPKEEVSIAAGEALAKIGDPQAINALSDHLKTLDQRVEHSYERYRAA
;
A
#
# COMPACT_ATOMS: atom_id res chain seq x y z
N MET A 1 -73.82 14.23 -9.87
CA MET A 1 -72.64 13.33 -9.90
C MET A 1 -71.84 13.51 -11.19
N LEU A 2 -72.46 13.38 -12.37
CA LEU A 2 -71.80 13.47 -13.68
C LEU A 2 -71.06 14.80 -13.97
N GLU A 3 -71.58 15.94 -13.50
CA GLU A 3 -70.97 17.27 -13.67
C GLU A 3 -69.56 17.39 -13.06
N LEU A 4 -69.32 16.74 -11.92
CA LEU A 4 -68.03 16.82 -11.22
C LEU A 4 -66.98 15.93 -11.90
N GLU A 5 -67.39 14.74 -12.33
CA GLU A 5 -66.54 13.78 -13.05
C GLU A 5 -66.08 14.37 -14.38
N LEU A 6 -66.97 15.06 -15.11
CA LEU A 6 -66.62 15.72 -16.37
C LEU A 6 -65.56 16.83 -16.18
N LYS A 7 -65.67 17.62 -15.10
CA LYS A 7 -64.71 18.69 -14.79
C LYS A 7 -63.34 18.14 -14.42
N ILE A 8 -63.29 17.04 -13.67
CA ILE A 8 -62.03 16.38 -13.31
C ILE A 8 -61.35 15.81 -14.57
N LEU A 9 -62.11 15.17 -15.46
CA LEU A 9 -61.59 14.64 -16.72
C LEU A 9 -61.10 15.75 -17.66
N LEU A 10 -61.79 16.89 -17.74
CA LEU A 10 -61.34 18.04 -18.52
C LEU A 10 -60.03 18.63 -17.96
N LEU A 11 -59.93 18.76 -16.64
CA LEU A 11 -58.74 19.29 -15.97
C LEU A 11 -57.53 18.38 -16.21
N THR A 12 -57.68 17.06 -16.06
CA THR A 12 -56.58 16.11 -16.29
C THR A 12 -56.18 16.04 -17.76
N LEU A 13 -57.13 16.16 -18.69
CA LEU A 13 -56.82 16.21 -20.13
C LEU A 13 -56.02 17.47 -20.51
N VAL A 14 -56.39 18.63 -19.98
CA VAL A 14 -55.64 19.89 -20.18
C VAL A 14 -54.24 19.78 -19.58
N TYR A 15 -54.12 19.18 -18.38
CA TYR A 15 -52.83 19.00 -17.73
C TYR A 15 -51.94 18.02 -18.50
N PHE A 16 -52.51 16.91 -18.99
CA PHE A 16 -51.80 15.88 -19.73
C PHE A 16 -51.34 16.37 -21.10
N THR A 17 -52.20 17.11 -21.81
CA THR A 17 -51.85 17.70 -23.11
C THR A 17 -50.83 18.84 -22.98
N GLY A 18 -50.93 19.68 -21.93
CA GLY A 18 -49.94 20.71 -21.62
C GLY A 18 -48.57 20.12 -21.24
N TRP A 19 -48.54 19.09 -20.40
CA TRP A 19 -47.32 18.37 -20.02
C TRP A 19 -46.63 17.73 -21.23
N PHE A 20 -47.40 17.07 -22.10
CA PHE A 20 -46.85 16.41 -23.29
C PHE A 20 -46.30 17.41 -24.32
N LEU A 21 -46.95 18.57 -24.48
CA LEU A 21 -46.45 19.62 -25.38
C LEU A 21 -45.17 20.26 -24.82
N PHE A 22 -45.09 20.44 -23.49
CA PHE A 22 -43.87 20.90 -22.82
C PHE A 22 -42.73 19.89 -22.99
N GLU A 23 -42.97 18.59 -22.81
CA GLU A 23 -41.96 17.55 -22.99
C GLU A 23 -41.40 17.54 -24.42
N LYS A 24 -42.25 17.69 -25.44
CA LYS A 24 -41.84 17.69 -26.85
C LYS A 24 -41.06 18.94 -27.27
N VAL A 25 -41.48 20.12 -26.82
CA VAL A 25 -40.83 21.38 -27.18
C VAL A 25 -39.55 21.58 -26.35
N PHE A 26 -39.58 21.23 -25.07
CA PHE A 26 -38.43 21.37 -24.18
C PHE A 26 -37.34 20.35 -24.51
N SER A 27 -37.66 19.10 -24.84
CA SER A 27 -36.65 18.11 -25.26
C SER A 27 -35.90 18.52 -26.53
N ALA A 28 -36.63 18.99 -27.55
CA ALA A 28 -36.03 19.44 -28.80
C ALA A 28 -35.14 20.69 -28.63
N ALA A 29 -35.55 21.62 -27.75
CA ALA A 29 -34.74 22.79 -27.42
C ALA A 29 -33.53 22.43 -26.53
N TRP A 30 -33.67 21.46 -25.64
CA TRP A 30 -32.62 21.03 -24.71
C TRP A 30 -31.44 20.38 -25.45
N GLU A 31 -31.71 19.55 -26.47
CA GLU A 31 -30.64 18.97 -27.30
C GLU A 31 -29.85 20.01 -28.10
N ARG A 32 -30.46 21.16 -28.41
CA ARG A 32 -29.79 22.27 -29.14
C ARG A 32 -28.83 23.06 -28.25
N PHE A 33 -29.10 23.13 -26.95
CA PHE A 33 -28.33 23.92 -25.98
C PHE A 33 -27.35 23.10 -25.14
N VAL A 34 -27.43 21.77 -25.16
CA VAL A 34 -26.43 20.89 -24.54
C VAL A 34 -25.29 20.67 -25.53
N PRO A 35 -24.09 21.25 -25.32
CA PRO A 35 -22.94 20.92 -26.15
C PRO A 35 -22.61 19.44 -25.97
N ALA A 36 -22.43 18.72 -27.08
CA ALA A 36 -21.92 17.35 -27.06
C ALA A 36 -20.63 17.30 -26.23
N PRO A 37 -20.43 16.30 -25.34
CA PRO A 37 -19.22 16.24 -24.53
C PRO A 37 -18.01 16.15 -25.47
N ALA A 38 -17.25 17.23 -25.55
CA ALA A 38 -16.03 17.27 -26.33
C ALA A 38 -15.03 16.30 -25.68
N GLY A 39 -14.78 15.15 -26.30
CA GLY A 39 -13.59 14.34 -25.99
C GLY A 39 -13.78 12.85 -25.76
N THR A 40 -14.47 12.12 -26.64
CA THR A 40 -14.31 10.65 -26.68
C THR A 40 -13.88 10.17 -28.06
N SER A 41 -12.78 10.70 -28.59
CA SER A 41 -11.95 9.89 -29.48
C SER A 41 -11.36 8.75 -28.66
N PRO A 42 -11.52 7.46 -29.04
CA PRO A 42 -10.94 6.36 -28.29
C PRO A 42 -9.42 6.45 -28.45
N THR A 43 -8.75 7.04 -27.47
CA THR A 43 -7.29 6.99 -27.39
C THR A 43 -6.87 5.52 -27.36
N PRO A 44 -5.91 5.07 -28.20
CA PRO A 44 -5.44 3.71 -28.14
C PRO A 44 -4.91 3.45 -26.74
N ARG A 45 -5.59 2.55 -25.99
CA ARG A 45 -5.16 2.17 -24.65
C ARG A 45 -3.75 1.60 -24.78
N PRO A 46 -2.75 2.11 -24.03
CA PRO A 46 -1.43 1.50 -24.06
C PRO A 46 -1.57 0.02 -23.71
N ARG A 47 -0.93 -0.88 -24.47
CA ARG A 47 -0.87 -2.30 -24.13
C ARG A 47 -0.13 -2.42 -22.81
N VAL A 48 -0.89 -2.56 -21.73
CA VAL A 48 -0.32 -2.81 -20.40
C VAL A 48 0.31 -4.21 -20.47
N PRO A 49 1.64 -4.36 -20.29
CA PRO A 49 2.25 -5.69 -20.22
C PRO A 49 1.56 -6.48 -19.10
N ALA A 50 1.35 -7.78 -19.32
CA ALA A 50 0.71 -8.65 -18.33
C ALA A 50 1.44 -8.49 -16.99
N LEU A 51 0.71 -8.32 -15.89
CA LEU A 51 1.32 -8.06 -14.57
C LEU A 51 2.38 -9.13 -14.20
N ALA A 52 2.19 -10.35 -14.71
CA ALA A 52 3.12 -11.47 -14.59
C ALA A 52 4.50 -11.25 -15.23
N SER A 53 4.61 -10.39 -16.25
CA SER A 53 5.87 -10.11 -16.96
C SER A 53 6.62 -8.90 -16.42
N VAL A 54 5.99 -8.08 -15.55
CA VAL A 54 6.57 -6.78 -15.16
C VAL A 54 7.62 -6.95 -14.06
N THR A 55 7.46 -7.85 -13.11
CA THR A 55 8.47 -8.11 -12.08
C THR A 55 8.08 -9.37 -11.29
N PRO A 56 9.03 -10.18 -10.79
CA PRO A 56 8.76 -10.96 -9.59
C PRO A 56 8.26 -9.96 -8.54
N LEU A 57 7.05 -10.15 -7.99
CA LEU A 57 6.51 -9.25 -6.99
C LEU A 57 7.49 -9.22 -5.82
N ASP A 58 8.36 -8.20 -5.76
CA ASP A 58 9.42 -8.18 -4.79
C ASP A 58 8.81 -7.86 -3.42
N GLN A 59 8.56 -8.93 -2.64
CA GLN A 59 7.93 -8.83 -1.33
C GLN A 59 8.85 -8.23 -0.27
N THR A 60 10.05 -7.80 -0.66
CA THR A 60 11.06 -7.14 0.18
C THR A 60 10.46 -6.00 1.01
N TRP A 61 9.57 -5.18 0.43
CA TRP A 61 8.90 -4.10 1.15
C TRP A 61 8.04 -4.60 2.33
N ARG A 62 7.44 -5.80 2.22
CA ARG A 62 6.63 -6.41 3.29
C ARG A 62 7.51 -6.80 4.47
N TYR A 63 8.69 -7.34 4.19
CA TYR A 63 9.64 -7.74 5.23
C TYR A 63 10.30 -6.51 5.88
N ILE A 64 10.64 -5.48 5.10
CA ILE A 64 11.08 -4.18 5.67
C ILE A 64 10.03 -3.61 6.62
N ARG A 65 8.74 -3.68 6.24
CA ARG A 65 7.64 -3.28 7.14
C ARG A 65 7.55 -4.20 8.37
N GLY A 66 7.77 -5.49 8.19
CA GLY A 66 7.72 -6.51 9.24
C GLY A 66 8.78 -6.31 10.34
N LEU A 67 9.91 -5.68 10.04
CA LEU A 67 10.91 -5.27 11.03
C LEU A 67 10.38 -4.28 12.07
N LYS A 68 9.27 -3.57 11.79
CA LYS A 68 8.63 -2.64 12.75
C LYS A 68 7.47 -3.29 13.52
N SER A 69 7.28 -4.59 13.39
CA SER A 69 6.20 -5.30 14.08
C SER A 69 6.40 -5.32 15.60
N PRO A 70 5.32 -5.20 16.40
CA PRO A 70 5.41 -5.38 17.85
C PRO A 70 5.85 -6.79 18.25
N ASP A 71 5.50 -7.81 17.46
CA ASP A 71 5.93 -9.18 17.71
C ASP A 71 7.37 -9.41 17.21
N TRP A 72 8.26 -9.73 18.14
CA TRP A 72 9.66 -10.02 17.87
C TRP A 72 9.84 -11.22 16.92
N ARG A 73 8.90 -12.19 16.92
CA ARG A 73 8.95 -13.33 15.99
C ARG A 73 8.79 -12.87 14.55
N ILE A 74 7.91 -11.91 14.30
CA ILE A 74 7.69 -11.33 12.97
C ILE A 74 8.92 -10.53 12.53
N ARG A 75 9.53 -9.76 13.44
CA ARG A 75 10.78 -9.05 13.15
C ARG A 75 11.90 -10.02 12.78
N ARG A 76 12.09 -11.09 13.56
CA ARG A 76 13.07 -12.16 13.29
C ARG A 76 12.85 -12.81 11.92
N ILE A 77 11.61 -13.22 11.60
CA ILE A 77 11.27 -13.81 10.29
C ILE A 77 11.61 -12.82 9.17
N SER A 78 11.33 -11.54 9.38
CA SER A 78 11.65 -10.49 8.41
C SER A 78 13.14 -10.38 8.16
N CYS A 79 13.99 -10.42 9.20
CA CYS A 79 15.45 -10.45 9.03
C CYS A 79 15.91 -11.64 8.18
N ILE A 80 15.39 -12.84 8.46
CA ILE A 80 15.76 -14.07 7.73
C ILE A 80 15.41 -13.94 6.25
N GLN A 81 14.20 -13.49 5.93
CA GLN A 81 13.73 -13.34 4.55
C GLN A 81 14.49 -12.24 3.79
N LEU A 82 14.88 -11.18 4.48
CA LEU A 82 15.69 -10.10 3.91
C LEU A 82 17.14 -10.51 3.64
N GLY A 83 17.71 -11.46 4.39
CA GLY A 83 19.07 -11.96 4.17
C GLY A 83 19.29 -12.64 2.82
N GLU A 84 18.21 -13.10 2.16
CA GLU A 84 18.25 -13.67 0.81
C GLU A 84 18.09 -12.60 -0.28
N LYS A 85 17.82 -11.34 0.10
CA LYS A 85 17.57 -10.22 -0.79
C LYS A 85 18.75 -9.26 -0.76
N ARG A 86 19.19 -8.86 -1.96
CA ARG A 86 20.26 -7.87 -2.12
C ARG A 86 19.65 -6.52 -2.45
N GLY A 87 20.14 -5.46 -1.81
CA GLY A 87 19.72 -4.09 -2.06
C GLY A 87 20.14 -3.16 -0.94
N THR A 88 20.50 -1.92 -1.27
CA THR A 88 20.96 -0.91 -0.31
C THR A 88 19.90 -0.63 0.77
N ALA A 89 18.62 -0.57 0.39
CA ALA A 89 17.51 -0.41 1.32
C ALA A 89 17.36 -1.59 2.30
N VAL A 90 17.71 -2.80 1.86
CA VAL A 90 17.68 -4.01 2.70
C VAL A 90 18.80 -3.97 3.72
N VAL A 91 20.01 -3.63 3.27
CA VAL A 91 21.19 -3.49 4.14
C VAL A 91 20.92 -2.45 5.23
N GLN A 92 20.41 -1.27 4.86
CA GLN A 92 20.10 -0.23 5.83
C GLN A 92 19.05 -0.68 6.86
N ALA A 93 17.99 -1.35 6.41
CA ALA A 93 16.94 -1.84 7.30
C ALA A 93 17.44 -2.94 8.26
N LEU A 94 18.34 -3.81 7.81
CA LEU A 94 18.96 -4.83 8.65
C LEU A 94 19.99 -4.24 9.63
N ILE A 95 20.70 -3.18 9.26
CA ILE A 95 21.60 -2.45 10.18
C ILE A 95 20.80 -1.86 11.35
N GLU A 96 19.63 -1.27 11.07
CA GLU A 96 18.73 -0.81 12.14
C GLU A 96 18.26 -1.96 13.05
N ALA A 97 18.02 -3.14 12.47
CA ALA A 97 17.58 -4.33 13.21
C ALA A 97 18.69 -4.97 14.09
N LEU A 98 19.97 -4.63 13.89
CA LEU A 98 21.04 -5.06 14.80
C LEU A 98 20.86 -4.49 16.21
N ALA A 99 20.28 -3.29 16.31
CA ALA A 99 20.01 -2.62 17.58
C ALA A 99 18.69 -3.06 18.24
N ASP A 100 18.04 -4.13 17.75
CA ASP A 100 16.78 -4.60 18.32
C ASP A 100 16.96 -5.01 19.80
N PRO A 101 16.02 -4.66 20.70
CA PRO A 101 16.10 -5.04 22.10
C PRO A 101 16.07 -6.56 22.32
N LYS A 102 15.51 -7.32 21.36
CA LYS A 102 15.45 -8.77 21.42
C LYS A 102 16.68 -9.37 20.74
N GLU A 103 17.47 -10.08 21.53
CA GLU A 103 18.73 -10.69 21.10
C GLU A 103 18.56 -11.62 19.88
N GLU A 104 17.46 -12.39 19.83
CA GLU A 104 17.16 -13.29 18.71
C GLU A 104 16.90 -12.56 17.39
N VAL A 105 16.45 -11.30 17.43
CA VAL A 105 16.24 -10.46 16.24
C VAL A 105 17.57 -9.84 15.81
N SER A 106 18.34 -9.35 16.77
CA SER A 106 19.67 -8.78 16.55
C SER A 106 20.65 -9.81 15.95
N ILE A 107 20.68 -11.04 16.48
CA ILE A 107 21.45 -12.15 15.91
C ILE A 107 21.00 -12.45 14.47
N ALA A 108 19.69 -12.56 14.23
CA ALA A 108 19.16 -12.83 12.90
C ALA A 108 19.48 -11.72 11.88
N ALA A 109 19.49 -10.45 12.32
CA ALA A 109 19.91 -9.33 11.51
C ALA A 109 21.40 -9.43 11.15
N GLY A 110 22.25 -9.82 12.12
CA GLY A 110 23.67 -10.03 11.89
C GLY A 110 23.97 -11.16 10.89
N GLU A 111 23.28 -12.29 11.04
CA GLU A 111 23.37 -13.42 10.09
C GLU A 111 22.92 -13.01 8.68
N ALA A 112 21.83 -12.25 8.57
CA ALA A 112 21.32 -11.76 7.30
C ALA A 112 22.32 -10.81 6.62
N LEU A 113 22.91 -9.87 7.38
CA LEU A 113 23.95 -8.97 6.88
C LEU A 113 25.20 -9.72 6.43
N ALA A 114 25.63 -10.73 7.20
CA ALA A 114 26.77 -11.58 6.84
C ALA A 114 26.51 -12.37 5.54
N LYS A 115 25.28 -12.86 5.34
CA LYS A 115 24.88 -13.54 4.09
C LYS A 115 24.87 -12.62 2.87
N ILE A 116 24.49 -11.36 3.05
CA ILE A 116 24.46 -10.38 1.95
C ILE A 116 25.89 -10.03 1.50
N GLY A 117 26.82 -9.86 2.45
CA GLY A 117 28.23 -9.60 2.17
C GLY A 117 28.51 -8.19 1.61
N ASP A 118 27.64 -7.23 1.89
CA ASP A 118 27.85 -5.83 1.49
C ASP A 118 28.97 -5.18 2.33
N PRO A 119 29.91 -4.41 1.75
CA PRO A 119 30.92 -3.69 2.51
C PRO A 119 30.36 -2.81 3.66
N GLN A 120 29.19 -2.20 3.46
CA GLN A 120 28.52 -1.42 4.51
C GLN A 120 28.06 -2.31 5.67
N ALA A 121 27.62 -3.54 5.37
CA ALA A 121 27.23 -4.53 6.36
C ALA A 121 28.42 -4.96 7.23
N ILE A 122 29.62 -5.07 6.66
CA ILE A 122 30.84 -5.49 7.38
C ILE A 122 31.22 -4.47 8.47
N ASN A 123 31.18 -3.17 8.15
CA ASN A 123 31.48 -2.13 9.12
C ASN A 123 30.45 -2.12 10.26
N ALA A 124 29.17 -2.19 9.92
CA ALA A 124 28.09 -2.22 10.92
C ALA A 124 28.18 -3.45 11.85
N LEU A 125 28.50 -4.63 11.31
CA LEU A 125 28.71 -5.85 12.09
C LEU A 125 29.90 -5.71 13.05
N SER A 126 31.00 -5.11 12.59
CA SER A 126 32.21 -4.95 13.40
C SER A 126 31.96 -4.08 14.63
N ASP A 127 31.20 -2.99 14.48
CA ASP A 127 30.85 -2.12 15.60
C ASP A 127 29.81 -2.76 16.53
N HIS A 128 28.88 -3.53 15.97
CA HIS A 128 27.91 -4.27 16.77
C HIS A 128 28.59 -5.33 17.65
N LEU A 129 29.56 -6.07 17.12
CA LEU A 129 30.31 -7.08 17.87
C LEU A 129 31.08 -6.48 19.05
N LYS A 130 31.74 -5.33 18.87
CA LYS A 130 32.40 -4.61 19.98
C LYS A 130 31.43 -4.27 21.10
N THR A 131 30.21 -3.87 20.72
CA THR A 131 29.17 -3.51 21.69
C THR A 131 28.68 -4.75 22.44
N LEU A 132 28.54 -5.89 21.77
CA LEU A 132 28.17 -7.16 22.41
C LEU A 132 29.25 -7.64 23.38
N ASP A 133 30.53 -7.55 23.01
CA ASP A 133 31.66 -7.93 23.86
C ASP A 133 31.66 -7.14 25.18
N GLN A 134 31.47 -5.81 25.10
CA GLN A 134 31.32 -4.95 26.28
C GLN A 134 30.12 -5.32 27.16
N ARG A 135 28.99 -5.71 26.56
CA ARG A 135 27.79 -6.15 27.28
C ARG A 135 28.01 -7.46 28.01
N VAL A 136 28.71 -8.41 27.38
CA VAL A 136 29.04 -9.70 27.99
C VAL A 136 29.96 -9.50 29.19
N GLU A 137 31.00 -8.68 29.06
CA GLU A 137 31.91 -8.38 30.17
C GLU A 137 31.17 -7.77 31.37
N HIS A 138 30.35 -6.74 31.13
CA HIS A 138 29.51 -6.13 32.18
C HIS A 138 28.53 -7.13 32.83
N SER A 139 27.98 -8.06 32.05
CA SER A 139 27.10 -9.11 32.56
C SER A 139 27.86 -10.08 33.45
N TYR A 140 29.09 -10.43 33.08
CA TYR A 140 29.94 -11.36 33.82
C TYR A 140 30.42 -10.73 35.14
N GLU A 141 30.81 -9.46 35.12
CA GLU A 141 31.16 -8.70 36.33
C GLU A 141 29.99 -8.63 37.30
N ARG A 142 28.78 -8.36 36.80
CA ARG A 142 27.56 -8.37 37.62
C ARG A 142 27.27 -9.73 38.25
N TYR A 143 27.47 -10.81 37.52
CA TYR A 143 27.32 -12.16 38.04
C TYR A 143 28.38 -12.48 39.11
N ARG A 144 29.62 -12.03 38.91
CA ARG A 144 30.71 -12.22 39.87
C ARG A 144 30.54 -11.42 41.16
N ALA A 145 29.88 -10.27 41.09
CA ALA A 145 29.68 -9.36 42.23
C ALA A 145 28.44 -9.70 43.08
N ALA A 146 27.62 -10.67 42.68
CA ALA A 146 26.44 -11.16 43.39
C ALA A 146 26.76 -12.43 44.19
#